data_AF-J7XNB8-F1
#
_entry.id   AF-J7XNB8-F1
#
_cell.length_a   1.000
_cell.length_b   1.000
_cell.length_c   1.000
_cell.angle_alpha   90.00
_cell.angle_beta   90.00
_cell.angle_gamma   90.00
#
_symmetry.space_group_name_H-M   'P 1'
#
loop_
_entity.id
_entity.type
_entity.pdbx_description
1 polymer ?
#
loop_
_entity_poly.entity_id
_entity_poly.type
_entity_poly.pdbx_seq_one_letter_code
_entity_poly.pdbx_strand_id
1 'polypeptide(L)' 'MCVKKGEASITSLVSAFGRAYHSGFDTPKIFDDYVAKALISKKERHDIETNMVQGIHFLSQILYSSFKMIRKKY' A
#
# COMPACT_ATOMS: atom_id res chain seq x y z
N MET A 1 -18.60 1.74 2.51
CA MET A 1 -18.87 0.29 2.31
C MET A 1 -19.00 -0.36 3.68
N CYS A 2 -20.02 -1.16 3.94
CA CYS A 2 -20.13 -1.92 5.19
C CYS A 2 -19.20 -3.12 5.14
N VAL A 3 -18.33 -3.27 6.15
CA VAL A 3 -17.49 -4.46 6.34
C VAL A 3 -18.37 -5.57 6.91
N LYS A 4 -18.41 -6.75 6.28
CA LYS A 4 -19.18 -7.87 6.82
C LYS A 4 -18.44 -8.51 7.99
N LYS A 5 -19.18 -9.18 8.87
CA LYS A 5 -18.58 -9.92 9.98
C LYS A 5 -17.62 -10.98 9.43
N GLY A 6 -16.35 -10.90 9.84
CA GLY A 6 -15.27 -11.78 9.37
C GLY A 6 -14.43 -11.23 8.21
N GLU A 7 -14.81 -10.09 7.62
CA GLU A 7 -13.99 -9.41 6.61
C GLU A 7 -13.08 -8.38 7.26
N ALA A 8 -11.86 -8.26 6.72
CA ALA A 8 -10.97 -7.16 7.07
C ALA A 8 -11.44 -5.86 6.39
N SER A 9 -11.28 -4.72 7.05
CA SER A 9 -11.54 -3.43 6.41
C SER A 9 -10.50 -3.18 5.31
N ILE A 10 -10.87 -2.41 4.27
CA ILE A 10 -9.95 -2.02 3.20
C ILE A 10 -8.69 -1.37 3.79
N THR A 11 -8.86 -0.46 4.76
CA THR A 11 -7.73 0.20 5.44
C THR A 11 -6.80 -0.81 6.12
N SER A 12 -7.35 -1.83 6.80
CA SER A 12 -6.53 -2.86 7.45
C SER A 12 -5.79 -3.75 6.44
N LEU A 13 -6.44 -4.11 5.33
CA LEU A 13 -5.84 -4.90 4.25
C LEU A 13 -4.69 -4.15 3.57
N VAL A 14 -4.91 -2.89 3.19
CA VAL A 14 -3.87 -2.06 2.55
C VAL A 14 -2.70 -1.82 3.52
N SER A 15 -2.97 -1.62 4.81
CA SER A 15 -1.92 -1.47 5.82
C SER A 15 -1.10 -2.75 6.00
N ALA A 16 -1.75 -3.91 6.09
CA ALA A 16 -1.06 -5.20 6.17
C ALA A 16 -0.25 -5.46 4.89
N PHE A 17 -0.81 -5.14 3.72
CA PHE A 17 -0.12 -5.30 2.44
C PHE A 17 1.18 -4.51 2.39
N GLY A 18 1.16 -3.23 2.78
CA GLY A 18 2.37 -2.40 2.82
C GLY A 18 3.45 -2.98 3.72
N ARG A 19 3.09 -3.48 4.91
CA ARG A 19 4.05 -4.11 5.84
C ARG A 19 4.60 -5.43 5.31
N ALA A 20 3.76 -6.26 4.69
CA ALA A 20 4.18 -7.51 4.07
C ALA A 20 5.10 -7.28 2.87
N TYR A 21 4.84 -6.22 2.09
CA TYR A 21 5.70 -5.81 0.98
C TYR A 21 7.06 -5.34 1.50
N HIS A 22 7.08 -4.39 2.44
CA HIS A 22 8.31 -3.87 3.04
C HIS A 22 9.21 -4.99 3.59
N SER A 23 8.63 -5.91 4.37
CA SER A 23 9.35 -7.03 4.99
C SER A 23 9.95 -8.01 3.98
N GLY A 24 9.37 -8.11 2.78
CA GLY A 24 9.78 -9.05 1.74
C GLY A 24 10.69 -8.48 0.64
N PHE A 25 10.67 -7.16 0.41
CA PHE A 25 11.29 -6.56 -0.77
C PHE A 25 12.20 -5.36 -0.49
N ASP A 26 12.03 -4.65 0.63
CA ASP A 26 12.79 -3.43 0.88
C ASP A 26 14.10 -3.74 1.63
N THR A 27 15.12 -2.92 1.38
CA THR A 27 16.36 -2.89 2.15
C THR A 27 16.90 -1.46 2.25
N PRO A 28 17.32 -0.97 3.43
CA PRO A 28 17.27 -1.66 4.73
C PRO A 28 15.84 -1.76 5.28
N LYS A 29 15.58 -2.82 6.07
CA LYS A 29 14.29 -2.96 6.76
C LYS A 29 14.22 -1.97 7.92
N ILE A 30 13.16 -1.15 7.94
CA ILE A 30 12.82 -0.29 9.09
C ILE A 30 12.07 -1.13 10.13
N PHE A 31 11.24 -2.08 9.67
CA PHE A 31 10.47 -3.00 10.49
C PHE A 31 10.26 -4.33 9.75
N ASP A 32 10.31 -5.47 10.44
CA ASP A 32 10.16 -6.80 9.81
C ASP A 32 8.88 -7.50 10.30
N ASP A 33 7.75 -7.20 9.65
CA ASP A 33 6.45 -7.82 9.90
C ASP A 33 6.28 -9.09 9.05
N TYR A 34 6.97 -10.15 9.45
CA TYR A 34 6.90 -11.45 8.77
C TYR A 34 5.51 -12.10 8.86
N VAL A 35 4.66 -11.67 9.80
CA VAL A 35 3.30 -12.21 10.00
C VAL A 35 2.31 -11.60 9.02
N ALA A 36 2.45 -10.33 8.64
CA ALA A 36 1.52 -9.63 7.75
C ALA A 36 1.26 -10.37 6.43
N LYS A 37 2.27 -11.06 5.87
CA LYS A 37 2.12 -11.87 4.64
C LYS A 37 1.12 -13.02 4.82
N ALA A 38 1.00 -13.59 6.02
CA ALA A 38 0.08 -14.68 6.32
C ALA A 38 -1.36 -14.21 6.60
N LEU A 39 -1.55 -12.91 6.89
CA LEU A 39 -2.87 -12.33 7.20
C LEU A 39 -3.65 -11.90 5.95
N ILE A 40 -3.05 -12.01 4.77
CA ILE A 40 -3.65 -11.57 3.50
C ILE A 40 -3.73 -12.77 2.58
N SER A 41 -4.92 -13.06 2.06
CA SER A 41 -5.09 -14.10 1.06
C SER A 41 -4.42 -13.73 -0.26
N LYS A 42 -4.10 -14.73 -1.08
CA LYS A 42 -3.55 -14.50 -2.43
C LYS A 42 -4.45 -13.60 -3.28
N LYS A 43 -5.77 -13.74 -3.13
CA LYS A 43 -6.75 -12.92 -3.85
C LYS A 43 -6.70 -11.47 -3.39
N GLU A 44 -6.76 -11.21 -2.09
CA GLU A 44 -6.69 -9.84 -1.55
C GLU A 44 -5.38 -9.16 -1.94
N ARG A 45 -4.26 -9.89 -1.89
CA ARG A 45 -2.96 -9.38 -2.36
C ARG A 45 -3.03 -8.97 -3.83
N HIS A 46 -3.50 -9.87 -4.69
CA HIS A 46 -3.58 -9.62 -6.13
C HIS A 46 -4.52 -8.44 -6.48
N ASP A 47 -5.66 -8.35 -5.80
CA ASP A 47 -6.61 -7.26 -5.97
C ASP A 47 -5.96 -5.91 -5.57
N ILE A 48 -5.22 -5.87 -4.46
CA ILE A 48 -4.49 -4.66 -4.02
C ILE A 48 -3.38 -4.31 -5.00
N GLU A 49 -2.55 -5.26 -5.43
CA GLU A 49 -1.48 -5.05 -6.41
C GLU A 49 -2.05 -4.47 -7.71
N THR A 50 -3.12 -5.06 -8.24
CA THR A 50 -3.80 -4.61 -9.45
C THR A 50 -4.31 -3.18 -9.31
N ASN A 51 -4.98 -2.87 -8.19
CA ASN A 51 -5.47 -1.53 -7.91
C ASN A 51 -4.34 -0.50 -7.78
N MET A 52 -3.21 -0.86 -7.16
CA MET A 52 -2.04 0.02 -7.06
C MET A 52 -1.40 0.29 -8.42
N VAL A 53 -1.23 -0.74 -9.25
CA VAL A 53 -0.67 -0.60 -10.61
C VAL A 53 -1.57 0.30 -11.46
N GLN A 54 -2.88 0.10 -11.42
CA GLN A 54 -3.82 0.95 -12.15
C GLN A 54 -3.85 2.40 -11.61
N GLY A 55 -3.69 2.57 -10.29
CA GLY A 55 -3.69 3.88 -9.63
C GLY A 55 -2.36 4.65 -9.68
N ILE A 56 -1.25 4.02 -10.09
CA ILE A 56 0.10 4.61 -10.01
C ILE A 56 0.21 5.94 -10.77
N HIS A 57 -0.55 6.08 -11.87
CA HIS A 57 -0.56 7.29 -12.68
C HIS A 57 -1.06 8.50 -11.87
N PHE A 58 -2.14 8.31 -11.10
CA PHE A 58 -2.70 9.36 -10.24
C PHE A 58 -1.73 9.75 -9.13
N LEU A 59 -1.10 8.76 -8.47
CA LEU A 59 -0.10 9.01 -7.43
C LEU A 59 1.11 9.78 -7.97
N SER A 60 1.57 9.45 -9.17
CA SER A 60 2.69 10.12 -9.83
C SER A 60 2.40 11.60 -10.10
N GLN A 61 1.19 11.91 -10.55
CA GLN A 61 0.76 13.29 -10.77
C GLN A 61 0.72 14.10 -9.46
N ILE A 62 0.22 13.49 -8.37
CA ILE A 62 0.19 14.12 -7.05
C ILE A 62 1.62 14.40 -6.56
N LEU A 63 2.51 13.42 -6.67
CA LEU A 63 3.90 13.58 -6.24
C LEU A 63 4.59 14.69 -7.02
N TYR A 64 4.44 14.70 -8.35
CA TYR A 64 4.99 15.75 -9.22
C TYR A 64 4.44 17.14 -8.85
N SER A 65 3.13 17.25 -8.64
CA SER A 65 2.49 18.52 -8.26
C SER A 65 2.98 19.01 -6.90
N SER A 66 3.12 18.10 -5.93
CA SER A 66 3.64 18.39 -4.59
C SER A 66 5.09 18.85 -4.66
N PHE A 67 5.93 18.16 -5.44
CA PHE A 67 7.32 18.54 -5.67
C PHE A 67 7.44 19.92 -6.32
N LYS A 68 6.63 20.20 -7.36
CA LYS A 68 6.58 21.51 -8.03
C LYS A 68 6.16 22.64 -7.08
N MET A 69 5.23 22.37 -6.16
CA MET A 69 4.80 23.33 -5.15
C MET A 69 5.93 23.64 -4.16
N ILE A 70 6.64 22.62 -3.66
CA ILE A 70 7.80 22.80 -2.77
C ILE A 70 8.90 23.61 -3.48
N ARG A 71 9.21 23.29 -4.74
CA ARG A 71 10.20 24.02 -5.56
C ARG A 71 9.84 25.46 -5.93
N LYS A 72 8.57 25.86 -5.78
CA LYS A 72 8.15 27.25 -5.95
C LYS A 72 8.21 28.05 -4.64
N LYS A 73 8.28 27.35 -3.49
CA LYS A 73 8.28 27.95 -2.16
C LYS A 73 9.71 28.32 -1.68
N TYR A 74 10.73 27.71 -2.29
CA TYR A 74 12.15 27.95 -2.06
C TYR A 74 12.82 28.27 -3.40
#